data_AF-A0A5E4EED9-F1
#
_entry.id   AF-A0A5E4EED9-F1
#
_cell.length_a   1.000
_cell.length_b   1.000
_cell.length_c   1.000
_cell.angle_alpha   90.00
_cell.angle_beta   90.00
_cell.angle_gamma   90.00
#
_symmetry.space_group_name_H-M   'P 1'
#
loop_
_entity.id
_entity.type
_entity.pdbx_description
1 polymer ?
#
loop_
_entity_poly.entity_id
_entity_poly.type
_entity_poly.pdbx_seq_one_letter_code
_entity_poly.pdbx_strand_id
1 'polypeptide(L)' 'MDPVSKAYVTFLAGNKDYVKGVVGLAKGLRTAKSQYPLVVAVLPDVPQDHRDILESQGCIVQEIEPVYPSENHQT' A
#
# COMPACT_ATOMS: atom_id res chain seq x y z
N MET A 1 -7.69 -16.59 17.65
CA MET A 1 -7.53 -15.28 17.01
C MET A 1 -8.53 -15.25 15.88
N ASP A 2 -9.56 -14.42 15.98
CA ASP A 2 -10.44 -14.17 14.83
C ASP A 2 -9.57 -13.72 13.65
N PRO A 3 -9.87 -14.14 12.41
CA PRO A 3 -9.18 -13.64 11.24
C PRO A 3 -9.26 -12.11 11.25
N VAL A 4 -8.12 -11.45 11.00
CA VAL A 4 -8.04 -9.98 10.92
C VAL A 4 -9.00 -9.52 9.83
N SER A 5 -10.22 -9.15 10.21
CA SER A 5 -11.32 -8.88 9.28
C SER A 5 -11.30 -7.45 8.73
N LYS A 6 -10.35 -6.63 9.20
CA LYS A 6 -10.29 -5.19 8.92
C LYS A 6 -8.84 -4.74 8.78
N ALA A 7 -8.59 -3.94 7.76
CA ALA A 7 -7.33 -3.26 7.52
C ALA A 7 -7.61 -1.89 6.91
N TYR A 8 -6.69 -0.95 7.14
CA TYR A 8 -6.57 0.20 6.25
C TYR A 8 -5.82 -0.26 5.00
N VAL A 9 -6.30 0.14 3.83
CA VAL A 9 -5.67 -0.24 2.56
C VAL A 9 -5.37 1.02 1.78
N THR A 10 -4.16 1.12 1.26
CA THR A 10 -3.77 2.13 0.28
C THR A 10 -2.98 1.47 -0.85
N PHE A 11 -2.73 2.23 -1.91
CA PHE A 11 -2.06 1.75 -3.11
C PHE A 11 -0.86 2.64 -3.45
N LEU A 12 0.22 2.04 -3.95
CA LEU A 12 1.42 2.73 -4.41
C LEU A 12 1.85 2.19 -5.78
N ALA A 13 2.05 3.10 -6.73
CA ALA A 13 2.54 2.81 -8.06
C ALA A 13 3.66 3.78 -8.45
N GLY A 14 4.55 3.31 -9.32
CA GLY A 14 5.66 4.08 -9.85
C GLY A 14 6.82 4.28 -8.88
N ASN A 15 7.82 4.99 -9.38
CA ASN A 15 9.13 5.15 -8.75
C ASN A 15 9.37 6.54 -8.13
N LYS A 16 8.31 7.33 -7.96
CA LYS A 16 8.40 8.70 -7.45
C LYS A 16 8.31 8.75 -5.92
N ASP A 17 8.34 9.95 -5.39
CA ASP A 17 8.28 10.28 -3.96
C ASP A 17 6.94 9.96 -3.26
N TYR A 18 5.99 9.28 -3.91
CA TYR A 18 4.70 8.92 -3.31
C TYR A 18 4.82 7.98 -2.09
N VAL A 19 5.95 7.28 -1.96
CA VAL A 19 6.30 6.53 -0.74
C VAL A 19 6.25 7.41 0.51
N LYS A 20 6.59 8.70 0.41
CA LYS A 20 6.55 9.67 1.52
C LYS A 20 5.12 9.86 2.05
N GLY A 21 4.13 9.82 1.16
CA GLY A 21 2.70 9.90 1.53
C GLY A 21 2.26 8.70 2.36
N VAL A 22 2.65 7.49 1.94
CA VAL A 22 2.32 6.24 2.65
C VAL A 22 3.05 6.17 4.00
N VAL A 23 4.32 6.59 4.07
CA VAL A 23 5.07 6.71 5.33
C VAL A 23 4.37 7.67 6.29
N GLY A 24 3.91 8.83 5.80
CA GLY A 24 3.12 9.78 6.57
C GLY A 24 1.82 9.18 7.10
N LEU A 25 1.09 8.43 6.26
CA LEU A 25 -0.13 7.71 6.65
C LEU A 25 0.15 6.68 7.74
N ALA A 26 1.16 5.84 7.58
CA ALA A 26 1.54 4.82 8.57
C ALA A 26 1.87 5.46 9.93
N LYS A 27 2.64 6.55 9.92
CA LYS A 27 2.94 7.32 11.13
C LYS A 27 1.68 7.93 11.76
N GLY A 28 0.78 8.47 10.95
CA GLY A 28 -0.50 9.03 11.38
C GLY A 28 -1.38 7.99 12.08
N LEU A 29 -1.57 6.82 11.48
CA LEU A 29 -2.36 5.73 12.05
C LEU A 29 -1.78 5.24 13.39
N ARG A 30 -0.45 5.10 13.48
CA ARG A 30 0.24 4.76 14.73
C ARG A 30 0.04 5.83 15.80
N THR A 31 0.14 7.10 15.43
CA THR A 31 -0.04 8.24 16.36
C THR A 31 -1.48 8.30 16.90
N ALA A 32 -2.46 8.01 16.03
CA ALA A 32 -3.86 7.90 16.40
C ALA A 32 -4.22 6.62 17.19
N LYS A 33 -3.24 5.75 17.49
CA LYS A 33 -3.45 4.44 18.13
C LYS A 33 -4.49 3.59 17.40
N SER A 34 -4.44 3.61 16.07
CA SER A 34 -5.37 2.86 15.22
C SER A 34 -5.28 1.36 15.51
N GLN A 35 -6.43 0.68 15.52
CA GLN A 35 -6.50 -0.73 15.92
C GLN A 35 -6.19 -1.72 14.80
N TYR A 36 -6.16 -1.26 13.55
CA TYR A 36 -6.02 -2.13 12.37
C TYR A 36 -4.70 -1.88 11.64
N PRO A 37 -4.11 -2.91 11.01
CA PRO A 37 -2.88 -2.75 10.25
C PRO A 37 -3.10 -1.92 8.98
N LEU A 38 -2.01 -1.41 8.41
CA LEU A 38 -1.98 -0.79 7.09
C LEU A 38 -1.42 -1.80 6.08
N VAL A 39 -2.25 -2.18 5.11
CA VAL A 39 -1.85 -2.94 3.92
C VAL A 39 -1.58 -1.95 2.79
N VAL A 40 -0.45 -2.11 2.12
CA VAL A 40 -0.06 -1.31 0.97
C VAL A 40 -0.01 -2.22 -0.25
N ALA A 41 -0.97 -2.04 -1.14
CA ALA A 41 -0.96 -2.69 -2.45
C ALA A 41 0.08 -2.00 -3.33
N VAL A 42 1.08 -2.73 -3.81
CA VAL A 42 2.19 -2.18 -4.62
C VAL A 42 2.20 -2.79 -6.01
N LEU A 43 2.41 -1.97 -7.04
CA LEU A 43 2.67 -2.46 -8.39
C LEU A 43 4.13 -2.91 -8.57
N PRO A 44 4.43 -3.77 -9.58
CA PRO A 44 5.78 -4.22 -9.87
C PRO A 44 6.78 -3.09 -10.16
N ASP A 45 6.31 -1.93 -10.60
CA ASP A 45 7.14 -0.76 -10.94
C ASP A 45 7.61 0.07 -9.72
N VAL A 46 7.20 -0.32 -8.50
CA VAL A 46 7.67 0.27 -7.25
C VAL A 46 9.06 -0.31 -6.90
N PRO A 47 10.11 0.53 -6.75
CA PRO A 47 11.46 0.09 -6.39
C PRO A 47 11.51 -0.69 -5.08
N GLN A 48 12.44 -1.66 -4.98
CA GLN A 48 12.62 -2.48 -3.77
C GLN A 48 12.88 -1.63 -2.53
N ASP A 49 13.76 -0.62 -2.63
CA ASP A 49 14.07 0.28 -1.52
C ASP A 49 12.82 0.98 -0.97
N HIS A 50 11.83 1.29 -1.81
CA HIS A 50 10.57 1.87 -1.33
C HIS A 50 9.74 0.84 -0.56
N ARG A 51 9.76 -0.43 -0.96
CA ARG A 51 9.06 -1.53 -0.27
C ARG A 51 9.69 -1.79 1.10
N ASP A 52 11.02 -1.84 1.15
CA ASP A 52 11.78 -2.01 2.38
C ASP A 52 11.49 -0.85 3.38
N ILE A 53 11.39 0.38 2.87
CA ILE A 53 10.96 1.53 3.69
C ILE A 53 9.56 1.30 4.27
N LEU A 54 8.59 0.84 3.48
CA LEU A 54 7.22 0.59 3.96
C LEU A 54 7.16 -0.51 5.01
N GLU A 55 7.86 -1.62 4.80
CA GLU A 55 7.97 -2.72 5.77
C GLU A 55 8.61 -2.23 7.07
N SER A 56 9.65 -1.40 7.00
CA SER A 56 10.29 -0.79 8.18
C SER A 56 9.33 0.11 8.98
N GLN A 57 8.29 0.66 8.34
CA GLN A 57 7.24 1.43 9.02
C GLN A 57 6.15 0.56 9.66
N GLY A 58 6.24 -0.76 9.49
CA GLY A 58 5.24 -1.74 9.95
C GLY A 58 4.06 -1.90 8.99
N CYS A 59 4.21 -1.50 7.73
CA CYS A 59 3.20 -1.76 6.70
C CYS A 59 3.29 -3.22 6.23
N ILE A 60 2.13 -3.80 5.90
CA ILE A 60 2.07 -5.08 5.18
C ILE A 60 2.12 -4.76 3.69
N VAL A 61 3.23 -5.07 3.02
CA VAL A 61 3.38 -4.85 1.58
C VAL A 61 2.81 -6.04 0.83
N GLN A 62 1.84 -5.79 -0.05
CA GLN A 62 1.21 -6.79 -0.89
C GLN A 62 1.42 -6.40 -2.35
N GLU A 63 2.24 -7.16 -3.08
CA GLU A 63 2.34 -6.97 -4.53
C GLU A 63 1.04 -7.38 -5.21
N ILE A 64 0.62 -6.58 -6.20
CA ILE A 64 -0.55 -6.82 -7.03
C ILE A 64 -0.24 -6.58 -8.51
N GLU A 65 -0.94 -7.30 -9.38
CA GLU A 65 -0.86 -7.12 -10.83
C GLU A 65 -1.82 -6.01 -11.31
N PRO A 66 -1.42 -5.18 -12.28
CA PRO A 66 -2.31 -4.20 -12.88
C PRO A 66 -3.43 -4.89 -13.68
N VAL A 67 -4.66 -4.43 -13.51
CA VAL A 67 -5.82 -4.86 -14.31
C VAL A 67 -6.13 -3.80 -15.34
N TYR A 68 -6.00 -4.14 -16.62
CA TYR A 68 -6.34 -3.25 -17.72
C TYR A 68 -7.76 -3.54 -18.22
N PRO A 69 -8.56 -2.51 -18.58
CA PRO A 69 -9.85 -2.73 -19.22
C PRO A 69 -9.68 -3.54 -20.51
N SER A 70 -10.58 -4.48 -20.77
CA SER A 70 -10.70 -5.11 -22.09
C SER A 70 -11.01 -4.03 -23.14
N GLU A 71 -10.45 -4.15 -24.35
CA GLU A 71 -10.54 -3.15 -25.44
C GLU A 71 -11.97 -2.73 -25.85
N ASN A 72 -13.01 -3.40 -25.38
CA ASN A 72 -14.40 -3.25 -25.82
C ASN A 72 -15.26 -2.19 -25.08
N HIS A 73 -14.68 -1.26 -24.31
CA HIS A 73 -15.46 -0.23 -23.59
C HIS A 73 -15.09 1.23 -23.95
N GLN A 74 -14.49 1.46 -25.12
CA GLN A 74 -14.42 2.80 -25.71
C GLN A 74 -15.41 2.89 -26.87
N THR A 75 -16.67 3.17 -26.55
CA THR A 75 -17.66 3.74 -27.49
C THR A 75 -17.85 5.20 -27.18
#